data_AF-A0A9P4YHM7-F1
#
_entry.id   AF-A0A9P4YHM7-F1
#
_cell.length_a   1.000
_cell.length_b   1.000
_cell.length_c   1.000
_cell.angle_alpha   90.00
_cell.angle_beta   90.00
_cell.angle_gamma   90.00
#
_symmetry.space_group_name_H-M   'P 1'
#
loop_
_entity.id
_entity.type
_entity.pdbx_description
1 polymer ?
#
loop_
_entity_poly.entity_id
_entity_poly.type
_entity_poly.pdbx_seq_one_letter_code
_entity_poly.pdbx_strand_id
1 'polypeptide(L)' 'MGALKACRGERKNEDRCSGKRLGPQNSFHNCKNRDGKCCAKNKDGSGGLDASKDQGRDDCGFCFTGKCKA' A
#
# COMPACT_ATOMS: atom_id res chain seq x y z
N MET A 1 -7.85 16.05 -15.82
CA MET A 1 -6.75 15.71 -14.90
C MET A 1 -7.38 15.29 -13.57
N GLY A 2 -7.72 14.01 -13.40
CA GLY A 2 -8.41 13.54 -12.20
C GLY A 2 -7.46 13.63 -11.01
N ALA A 3 -7.86 14.33 -9.95
CA ALA A 3 -7.12 14.37 -8.70
C ALA A 3 -6.84 12.93 -8.26
N LEU A 4 -5.56 12.55 -8.18
CA LEU A 4 -5.11 11.26 -7.66
C LEU A 4 -5.75 11.08 -6.29
N LYS A 5 -6.80 10.25 -6.23
CA LYS A 5 -7.56 10.05 -5.01
C LYS A 5 -6.63 9.31 -4.07
N ALA A 6 -6.18 9.96 -3.01
CA ALA A 6 -5.39 9.28 -2.00
C ALA A 6 -6.26 8.20 -1.35
N CYS A 7 -5.65 7.04 -1.03
CA CYS A 7 -6.38 5.95 -0.40
C CYS A 7 -6.96 6.42 0.93
N ARG A 8 -8.27 6.19 1.14
CA ARG A 8 -9.04 6.83 2.21
C ARG A 8 -8.85 6.18 3.59
N GLY A 9 -7.80 5.40 3.78
CA GLY A 9 -7.56 4.64 5.02
C GLY A 9 -8.36 3.34 5.11
N GLU A 10 -9.42 3.19 4.33
CA GLU A 10 -10.09 1.92 4.08
C GLU A 10 -9.52 1.29 2.81
N ARG A 11 -9.24 -0.01 2.85
CA ARG A 11 -8.73 -0.73 1.68
C ARG A 11 -9.88 -1.00 0.71
N LYS A 12 -9.82 -0.44 -0.49
CA LYS A 12 -10.71 -0.75 -1.62
C LYS A 12 -10.00 -1.60 -2.66
N ASN A 13 -10.77 -2.35 -3.44
CA ASN A 13 -10.22 -3.17 -4.52
C ASN A 13 -9.64 -2.31 -5.66
N GLU A 14 -10.18 -1.10 -5.81
CA GLU A 14 -9.74 -0.07 -6.76
C GLU A 14 -8.40 0.56 -6.36
N ASP A 15 -8.10 0.58 -5.05
CA ASP A 15 -6.87 1.15 -4.52
C ASP A 15 -5.67 0.35 -5.03
N ARG A 16 -4.69 1.05 -5.58
CA ARG A 16 -3.46 0.48 -6.08
C ARG A 16 -2.22 1.16 -5.50
N CYS A 17 -1.27 0.34 -5.10
CA CYS A 17 0.07 0.81 -4.79
C CYS A 17 0.84 1.15 -6.06
N SER A 18 1.53 2.28 -6.01
CA SER A 18 2.40 2.73 -7.10
C SER A 18 3.88 2.53 -6.75
N GLY A 19 4.78 2.81 -7.70
CA GLY A 19 6.22 2.75 -7.49
C GLY A 19 6.80 1.34 -7.61
N LYS A 20 7.99 1.14 -7.05
CA LYS A 20 8.71 -0.13 -7.14
C LYS A 20 8.22 -1.07 -6.05
N ARG A 21 7.89 -2.30 -6.43
CA ARG A 21 7.62 -3.38 -5.48
C ARG A 21 8.91 -3.76 -4.75
N LEU A 22 8.91 -3.59 -3.43
CA LEU A 22 10.01 -3.98 -2.55
C LEU A 22 10.01 -5.49 -2.31
N GLY A 23 8.83 -6.11 -2.30
CA GLY A 23 8.66 -7.55 -2.15
C GLY A 23 7.38 -7.92 -1.39
N PRO A 24 7.12 -9.22 -1.22
CA PRO A 24 6.11 -9.68 -0.29
C PRO A 24 6.44 -9.24 1.14
N GLN A 25 5.42 -8.91 1.90
CA GLN A 25 5.51 -8.52 3.30
C GLN A 25 4.30 -9.10 4.04
N ASN A 26 4.27 -9.04 5.37
CA ASN A 26 3.04 -9.26 6.14
C ASN A 26 2.73 -8.04 7.02
N SER A 27 3.75 -7.36 7.55
CA SER A 27 3.52 -6.20 8.41
C SER A 27 3.69 -4.88 7.66
N PHE A 28 2.73 -3.98 7.84
CA PHE A 28 2.83 -2.62 7.34
C PHE A 28 3.98 -1.85 8.00
N HIS A 29 4.26 -2.15 9.28
CA HIS A 29 5.37 -1.55 10.02
C HIS A 29 6.71 -1.91 9.38
N ASN A 30 6.90 -3.19 9.01
CA ASN A 30 8.08 -3.61 8.27
C ASN A 30 8.14 -3.01 6.87
N CYS A 31 7.01 -2.82 6.20
CA CYS A 31 6.98 -2.15 4.91
C CYS A 31 7.51 -0.71 5.03
N LYS A 32 7.03 0.04 6.03
CA LYS A 32 7.54 1.38 6.37
C LYS A 32 9.04 1.40 6.66
N ASN A 33 9.54 0.45 7.44
CA ASN A 33 10.97 0.36 7.77
C ASN A 33 11.86 0.07 6.55
N ARG A 34 11.29 -0.37 5.42
CA ARG A 34 12.01 -0.61 4.16
C ARG A 34 11.77 0.49 3.12
N ASP A 35 11.44 1.70 3.56
CA ASP A 35 11.04 2.83 2.70
C ASP A 35 9.74 2.58 1.90
N GLY A 36 8.94 1.62 2.33
CA GLY A 36 7.64 1.32 1.76
C GLY A 36 6.60 2.34 2.19
N LYS A 37 5.89 2.91 1.21
CA LYS A 37 4.85 3.92 1.44
C LYS A 37 3.45 3.36 1.24
N CYS A 38 3.33 2.25 0.52
CA CYS A 38 2.07 1.59 0.26
C CYS A 38 2.20 0.09 0.42
N CYS A 39 1.15 -0.54 0.92
CA CYS A 39 1.02 -1.97 0.94
C CYS A 39 -0.23 -2.47 0.24
N ALA A 40 -0.03 -3.39 -0.70
CA ALA A 40 -1.10 -4.02 -1.46
C ALA A 40 -1.38 -5.41 -0.93
N LYS A 41 -2.62 -5.86 -1.07
CA LYS A 41 -2.95 -7.28 -0.83
C LYS A 41 -2.37 -8.17 -1.95
N ASN A 42 -2.37 -7.66 -3.18
CA ASN A 42 -2.01 -8.41 -4.36
C ASN A 42 -0.67 -7.99 -4.97
N LYS A 43 -0.03 -8.92 -5.69
CA LYS A 43 1.27 -8.71 -6.35
C LYS A 43 1.25 -7.58 -7.41
N ASP A 44 0.11 -7.38 -8.06
CA ASP A 44 -0.10 -6.33 -9.07
C ASP A 44 -0.24 -4.92 -8.46
N GLY A 45 -0.27 -4.83 -7.12
CA GLY A 45 -0.44 -3.58 -6.40
C GLY A 45 -1.90 -3.30 -6.02
N SER A 46 -2.87 -4.11 -6.43
CA SER A 46 -4.29 -3.92 -6.07
C SER A 46 -4.61 -4.27 -4.60
N GLY A 47 -5.68 -3.67 -4.08
CA GLY A 47 -5.97 -3.70 -2.64
C GLY A 47 -4.93 -2.91 -1.85
N GLY A 48 -4.48 -1.80 -2.42
CA GLY A 48 -3.50 -0.89 -1.84
C GLY A 48 -4.04 -0.19 -0.58
N LEU A 49 -3.16 0.01 0.38
CA LEU A 49 -3.39 0.85 1.53
C LEU A 49 -2.08 1.58 1.86
N ASP A 50 -2.14 2.87 2.18
CA ASP A 50 -0.94 3.59 2.58
C ASP A 50 -0.38 2.99 3.88
N ALA A 51 0.93 2.76 3.92
CA ALA A 51 1.59 2.20 5.10
C ALA A 51 1.61 3.15 6.30
N SER A 52 1.27 4.42 6.09
CA SER A 52 0.98 5.40 7.15
C SER A 52 -0.42 5.27 7.73
N LYS A 53 -1.33 4.58 7.06
CA LYS A 53 -2.73 4.35 7.44
C LYS A 53 -2.96 2.91 7.89
N ASP A 54 -1.91 2.19 8.27
CA ASP A 54 -2.00 0.77 8.57
C ASP A 54 -2.87 0.45 9.79
N GLN A 55 -3.10 1.41 10.70
CA GLN A 55 -3.95 1.24 11.88
C GLN A 55 -3.60 -0.01 12.73
N GLY A 56 -2.34 -0.47 12.70
CA GLY A 56 -1.92 -1.70 13.39
C GLY A 56 -2.30 -2.97 12.64
N ARG A 57 -2.47 -2.91 11.31
CA ARG A 57 -2.74 -4.07 10.48
C ARG A 57 -1.44 -4.81 10.16
N ASP A 58 -1.56 -6.13 10.07
CA ASP A 58 -0.50 -7.04 9.61
C ASP A 58 -0.96 -7.87 8.41
N ASP A 59 -1.77 -7.27 7.54
CA ASP A 59 -2.20 -7.88 6.28
C ASP A 59 -1.60 -7.17 5.05
N CYS A 60 -0.35 -6.74 5.22
CA CYS A 60 0.45 -6.07 4.21
C CYS A 60 1.06 -7.08 3.23
N GLY A 61 0.27 -7.67 2.32
CA GLY A 61 0.75 -8.75 1.43
C GLY A 61 1.98 -8.40 0.58
N PHE A 62 2.03 -7.21 -0.01
CA PHE A 62 3.13 -6.74 -0.87
C PHE A 62 3.47 -5.28 -0.62
N CYS A 63 4.73 -5.00 -0.35
CA CYS A 63 5.22 -3.67 -0.03
C CYS A 63 5.73 -2.92 -1.29
N PHE A 64 5.42 -1.63 -1.39
CA PHE A 64 5.77 -0.77 -2.50
C PHE A 64 6.34 0.57 -2.03
N THR A 65 7.31 1.13 -2.75
CA THR A 65 7.94 2.43 -2.43
C THR A 65 7.06 3.64 -2.76
N GLY A 66 6.08 3.48 -3.66
CA GLY A 66 5.17 4.56 -4.02
C GLY A 66 3.97 4.65 -3.08
N LYS A 67 3.21 5.73 -3.23
CA LYS A 67 1.99 5.97 -2.44
C LYS A 67 0.82 5.16 -2.98
N CYS A 68 -0.18 4.99 -2.13
CA CYS A 68 -1.45 4.41 -2.54
C CYS A 68 -2.24 5.40 -3.40
N LYS A 69 -2.91 4.89 -4.45
CA LYS A 69 -3.73 5.65 -5.40
C LYS A 69 -5.06 4.93 -5.61
N ALA A 70 -6.18 5.62 -5.44
CA ALA A 70 -7.52 5.18 -5.84
C ALA A 70 -7.95 5.81 -7.16
#